data_AF-A0A1G9JLF3-F1
#
_entry.id   AF-A0A1G9JLF3-F1
#
_cell.length_a   1.000
_cell.length_b   1.000
_cell.length_c   1.000
_cell.angle_alpha   90.00
_cell.angle_beta   90.00
_cell.angle_gamma   90.00
#
_symmetry.space_group_name_H-M   'P 1'
#
loop_
_entity.id
_entity.type
_entity.pdbx_description
1 polymer ?
#
loop_
_entity_poly.entity_id
_entity_poly.type
_entity_poly.pdbx_seq_one_letter_code
_entity_poly.pdbx_strand_id
1 'polypeptide(L)'
;MKRSTILFMLTVLMLLTACKFEGKIVQNPDSVEFTGSELFGRWILTSNIEDSENSKKLIIRKIDLKDDFSAEIEILDGIGYKTVPGNWKIKEKQKIGAKSFNISLKSDVVLTFDLDATHREIVSLSVKEVNNKKMLTSQKDSFEKE
;
A
#
# COMPACT_ATOMS: atom_id res chain seq x y z
N MET A 1 14.84 -11.56 62.07
CA MET A 1 13.69 -11.66 61.15
C MET A 1 13.58 -10.53 60.10
N LYS A 2 14.27 -9.38 60.22
CA LYS A 2 14.13 -8.26 59.24
C LYS A 2 15.05 -8.31 58.00
N ARG A 3 16.08 -9.18 58.00
CA ARG A 3 17.05 -9.32 56.88
C ARG A 3 16.61 -10.32 55.81
N SER A 4 15.73 -11.27 56.16
CA SER A 4 15.21 -12.28 55.23
C SER A 4 14.16 -11.73 54.27
N THR A 5 13.40 -10.73 54.72
CA THR A 5 12.33 -10.09 53.93
C THR A 5 12.87 -9.21 52.81
N ILE A 6 14.06 -8.62 53.00
CA ILE A 6 14.73 -7.77 52.00
C ILE A 6 15.27 -8.63 50.85
N LEU A 7 15.80 -9.82 51.14
CA LEU A 7 16.30 -10.74 50.12
C LEU A 7 15.16 -11.29 49.24
N PHE A 8 13.99 -11.53 49.82
CA PHE A 8 12.81 -12.00 49.09
C PHE A 8 12.19 -10.92 48.18
N MET A 9 12.25 -9.65 48.59
CA MET A 9 11.85 -8.52 47.75
C MET A 9 12.77 -8.33 46.54
N LEU A 10 14.07 -8.57 46.69
CA LEU A 10 15.06 -8.35 45.62
C LEU A 10 14.95 -9.40 44.49
N THR A 11 14.62 -10.64 44.83
CA THR A 11 14.45 -11.74 43.85
C THR A 11 13.17 -11.60 43.04
N VAL A 12 12.08 -11.09 43.63
CA VAL A 12 10.83 -10.82 42.91
C VAL A 12 10.98 -9.66 41.91
N LEU A 13 11.81 -8.66 42.22
CA LEU A 13 12.06 -7.53 41.32
C LEU A 13 12.83 -7.93 40.05
N MET A 14 13.73 -8.93 40.14
CA MET A 14 14.46 -9.43 38.96
C MET A 14 13.59 -10.25 38.01
N LEU A 15 12.53 -10.89 38.50
CA LEU A 15 11.61 -11.67 37.65
C LEU A 15 10.74 -10.78 36.75
N LEU A 16 10.50 -9.52 37.13
CA LEU A 16 9.72 -8.57 36.33
C LEU A 16 10.52 -7.95 35.17
N THR A 17 11.86 -7.96 35.24
CA THR A 17 12.72 -7.42 34.17
C THR A 17 13.01 -8.42 33.04
N ALA A 18 12.64 -9.70 33.20
CA ALA A 18 12.91 -10.75 32.23
C ALA A 18 11.83 -10.89 31.14
N CYS A 19 10.77 -10.08 31.15
CA CYS A 19 9.87 -9.95 30.02
C CYS A 19 10.58 -9.18 28.89
N LYS A 20 11.45 -9.88 28.15
CA LYS A 20 11.80 -9.46 26.80
C LYS A 20 10.50 -9.49 26.00
N PHE A 21 9.91 -8.32 25.80
CA PHE A 21 8.94 -8.11 24.74
C PHE A 21 9.70 -8.32 23.44
N GLU A 22 9.82 -9.58 23.02
CA GLU A 22 10.00 -9.92 21.61
C GLU A 22 8.78 -9.34 20.93
N GLY A 23 8.92 -8.10 20.48
CA GLY A 23 8.04 -7.51 19.49
C GLY A 23 8.12 -8.43 18.29
N LYS A 24 7.23 -9.43 18.26
CA LYS A 24 6.90 -10.14 17.04
C LYS A 24 6.56 -9.04 16.07
N ILE A 25 7.46 -8.80 15.12
CA ILE A 25 7.10 -8.12 13.89
C ILE A 25 5.98 -9.01 13.37
N VAL A 26 4.74 -8.56 13.55
CA VAL A 26 3.58 -9.16 12.90
C VAL A 26 3.86 -8.94 11.43
N GLN A 27 4.56 -9.89 10.81
CA GLN A 27 4.50 -10.08 9.38
C GLN A 27 3.01 -10.23 9.11
N ASN A 28 2.48 -9.25 8.40
CA ASN A 28 1.09 -9.28 7.97
C ASN A 28 0.94 -10.62 7.23
N PRO A 29 0.08 -11.55 7.67
CA PRO A 29 -0.02 -12.88 7.07
C PRO A 29 -0.39 -12.84 5.57
N ASP A 30 -0.79 -11.66 5.08
CA ASP A 30 -1.13 -11.41 3.68
C ASP A 30 0.01 -10.79 2.84
N SER A 31 1.25 -10.67 3.36
CA SER A 31 2.35 -10.09 2.56
C SER A 31 2.86 -11.07 1.52
N VAL A 32 2.52 -10.83 0.26
CA VAL A 32 3.03 -11.60 -0.89
C VAL A 32 4.46 -11.17 -1.20
N GLU A 33 5.36 -12.14 -1.38
CA GLU A 33 6.71 -11.85 -1.87
C GLU A 33 6.69 -11.57 -3.37
N PHE A 34 7.33 -10.47 -3.77
CA PHE A 34 7.45 -10.07 -5.17
C PHE A 34 8.77 -9.33 -5.41
N THR A 35 9.21 -9.37 -6.67
CA THR A 35 10.33 -8.56 -7.16
C THR A 35 9.81 -7.37 -7.95
N GLY A 36 10.55 -6.26 -7.98
CA GLY A 36 10.10 -5.06 -8.69
C GLY A 36 9.82 -5.29 -10.18
N SER A 37 10.59 -6.16 -10.82
CA SER A 37 10.40 -6.54 -12.23
C SER A 37 9.11 -7.28 -12.52
N GLU A 38 8.54 -7.98 -11.54
CA GLU A 38 7.23 -8.63 -11.71
C GLU A 38 6.08 -7.62 -11.81
N LEU A 39 6.30 -6.38 -11.38
CA LEU A 39 5.31 -5.32 -11.47
C LEU A 39 5.24 -4.69 -12.85
N PHE A 40 6.26 -4.85 -13.69
CA PHE A 40 6.31 -4.20 -14.99
C PHE A 40 5.23 -4.73 -15.93
N GLY A 41 4.75 -3.85 -16.82
CA GLY A 41 3.73 -4.13 -17.82
C GLY A 41 2.33 -3.68 -17.39
N ARG A 42 1.34 -4.16 -18.14
CA ARG A 42 -0.03 -3.68 -18.08
C ARG A 42 -0.88 -4.43 -17.07
N TRP A 43 -1.61 -3.67 -16.28
CA TRP A 43 -2.58 -4.12 -15.28
C TRP A 43 -3.95 -3.56 -15.64
N ILE A 44 -4.97 -4.41 -15.65
CA ILE A 44 -6.33 -4.10 -16.12
C ILE A 44 -7.31 -4.27 -14.97
N LEU A 45 -8.17 -3.27 -14.78
CA LEU A 45 -9.24 -3.29 -13.78
C LEU A 45 -10.14 -4.53 -13.97
N THR A 46 -10.37 -5.28 -12.90
CA THR A 46 -11.13 -6.53 -12.95
C THR A 46 -12.64 -6.34 -12.81
N SER A 47 -13.09 -5.20 -12.28
CA SER A 47 -14.51 -4.90 -12.13
C SER A 47 -15.11 -4.35 -13.44
N ASN A 48 -16.38 -4.71 -13.70
CA ASN A 48 -17.15 -4.14 -14.80
C ASN A 48 -17.37 -2.64 -14.56
N ILE A 49 -17.14 -1.84 -15.61
CA ILE A 49 -17.23 -0.37 -15.59
C ILE A 49 -18.69 0.10 -15.78
N GLU A 50 -19.61 -0.82 -16.04
CA GLU A 50 -21.00 -0.57 -16.42
C GLU A 50 -21.77 0.27 -15.38
N ASP A 51 -21.42 0.19 -14.10
CA ASP A 51 -22.07 0.98 -13.03
C ASP A 51 -21.55 2.43 -12.91
N SER A 52 -20.58 2.84 -13.73
CA SER A 52 -19.83 4.07 -13.48
C SER A 52 -19.94 5.16 -14.53
N GLU A 53 -20.55 4.89 -15.70
CA GLU A 53 -20.65 5.84 -16.80
C GLU A 53 -21.40 7.13 -16.42
N ASN A 54 -22.20 7.10 -15.36
CA ASN A 54 -22.94 8.25 -14.82
C ASN A 54 -22.28 8.91 -13.59
N SER A 55 -21.13 8.42 -13.14
CA SER A 55 -20.46 8.95 -11.96
C SER A 55 -19.36 9.95 -12.37
N LYS A 56 -19.34 11.15 -11.79
CA LYS A 56 -18.21 12.10 -11.89
C LYS A 56 -16.92 11.58 -11.24
N LYS A 57 -16.86 10.28 -10.92
CA LYS A 57 -15.81 9.66 -10.15
C LYS A 57 -14.70 9.25 -11.09
N LEU A 58 -13.47 9.62 -10.75
CA LEU A 58 -12.27 9.13 -11.43
C LEU A 58 -12.16 7.62 -11.28
N ILE A 59 -11.94 6.92 -12.39
CA ILE A 59 -11.73 5.48 -12.43
C ILE A 59 -10.48 5.19 -13.21
N ILE A 60 -9.61 4.36 -12.63
CA ILE A 60 -8.41 3.87 -13.30
C ILE A 60 -8.77 2.54 -13.93
N ARG A 61 -8.66 2.46 -15.25
CA ARG A 61 -8.95 1.25 -16.02
C ARG A 61 -7.72 0.41 -16.25
N LYS A 62 -6.62 1.07 -16.59
CA LYS A 62 -5.36 0.40 -16.90
C LYS A 62 -4.20 1.16 -16.31
N ILE A 63 -3.20 0.40 -15.88
CA ILE A 63 -1.94 0.92 -15.36
C ILE A 63 -0.85 0.16 -16.10
N ASP A 64 -0.02 0.85 -16.87
CA ASP A 64 1.17 0.28 -17.48
C ASP A 64 2.41 0.77 -16.72
N LEU A 65 3.08 -0.12 -16.00
CA LEU A 65 4.25 0.19 -15.18
C LEU A 65 5.53 -0.11 -15.96
N LYS A 66 6.36 0.91 -16.17
CA LYS A 66 7.62 0.79 -16.93
C LYS A 66 8.82 0.61 -16.01
N ASP A 67 9.89 0.05 -16.55
CA ASP A 67 11.13 -0.24 -15.84
C ASP A 67 11.90 1.02 -15.39
N ASP A 68 11.67 2.15 -16.05
CA ASP A 68 12.21 3.47 -15.71
C ASP A 68 11.42 4.20 -14.59
N PHE A 69 10.50 3.50 -13.90
CA PHE A 69 9.60 4.03 -12.89
C PHE A 69 8.55 5.03 -13.41
N SER A 70 8.41 5.19 -14.72
CA SER A 70 7.27 5.89 -15.31
C SER A 70 6.05 4.95 -15.46
N ALA A 71 4.87 5.55 -15.60
CA ALA A 71 3.62 4.83 -15.81
C ALA A 71 2.74 5.51 -16.86
N GLU A 72 1.96 4.72 -17.58
CA GLU A 72 0.84 5.20 -18.39
C GLU A 72 -0.47 4.72 -17.78
N ILE A 73 -1.42 5.63 -17.58
CA ILE A 73 -2.60 5.37 -16.77
C ILE A 73 -3.82 5.74 -17.59
N GLU A 74 -4.63 4.75 -17.95
CA GLU A 74 -5.89 4.96 -18.64
C GLU A 74 -6.97 5.23 -17.59
N ILE A 75 -7.56 6.41 -17.64
CA ILE A 75 -8.61 6.84 -16.71
C ILE A 75 -9.90 7.17 -17.44
N LEU A 76 -11.01 6.96 -16.75
CA LEU A 76 -12.34 7.45 -17.09
C LEU A 76 -12.73 8.50 -16.05
N ASP A 77 -13.02 9.71 -16.51
CA ASP A 77 -13.57 10.80 -15.68
C ASP A 77 -14.87 11.34 -16.29
N GLY A 78 -15.42 12.42 -15.73
CA GLY A 78 -16.65 13.03 -16.23
C GLY A 78 -16.58 13.64 -17.64
N ILE A 79 -15.38 13.73 -18.23
CA ILE A 79 -15.15 14.22 -19.60
C ILE A 79 -15.02 13.03 -20.56
N GLY A 80 -14.52 11.89 -20.08
CA GLY A 80 -14.45 10.64 -20.82
C GLY A 80 -13.13 9.91 -20.57
N TYR A 81 -12.72 9.13 -21.58
CA TYR A 81 -11.47 8.37 -21.53
C TYR A 81 -10.28 9.24 -21.86
N LYS A 82 -9.23 9.16 -21.05
CA LYS A 82 -7.92 9.74 -21.36
C LYS A 82 -6.80 8.91 -20.77
N THR A 83 -5.63 8.99 -21.40
CA THR A 83 -4.39 8.41 -20.87
C THR A 83 -3.55 9.54 -20.29
N VAL A 84 -3.08 9.37 -19.06
CA VAL A 84 -2.23 10.33 -18.37
C VAL A 84 -0.89 9.70 -18.00
N PRO A 85 0.22 10.44 -18.12
CA PRO A 85 1.51 9.97 -17.63
C PRO A 85 1.53 10.03 -16.09
N GLY A 86 2.24 9.09 -15.49
CA GLY A 86 2.49 9.05 -14.07
C GLY A 86 3.87 8.51 -13.74
N ASN A 87 4.13 8.40 -12.45
CA ASN A 87 5.33 7.76 -11.91
C ASN A 87 4.90 6.76 -10.84
N TRP A 88 5.74 5.76 -10.61
CA TRP A 88 5.47 4.77 -9.59
C TRP A 88 6.71 4.41 -8.78
N LYS A 89 6.49 3.89 -7.56
CA LYS A 89 7.55 3.52 -6.61
C LYS A 89 7.15 2.27 -5.82
N ILE A 90 8.15 1.55 -5.34
CA ILE A 90 7.99 0.30 -4.56
C ILE A 90 8.27 0.56 -3.07
N LYS A 91 7.44 -0.03 -2.19
CA LYS A 91 7.65 -0.09 -0.73
C LYS A 91 7.92 1.29 -0.09
N GLU A 92 7.27 2.33 -0.57
CA GLU A 92 7.40 3.68 -0.01
C GLU A 92 6.43 3.86 1.17
N LYS A 93 6.94 4.27 2.34
CA LYS A 93 6.08 4.75 3.42
C LYS A 93 5.63 6.17 3.09
N GLN A 94 4.38 6.34 2.67
CA GLN A 94 3.79 7.66 2.48
C GLN A 94 3.52 8.28 3.85
N LYS A 95 4.10 9.45 4.11
CA LYS A 95 3.79 10.28 5.28
C LYS A 95 2.80 11.34 4.85
N ILE A 96 1.53 11.17 5.22
CA ILE A 96 0.48 12.15 4.95
C ILE A 96 0.22 12.91 6.27
N GLY A 97 0.37 14.24 6.23
CA GLY A 97 0.07 15.16 7.34
C GLY A 97 1.20 16.09 7.76
N ALA A 98 0.88 17.09 8.59
CA ALA A 98 1.89 17.97 9.21
C ALA A 98 2.78 17.15 10.16
N LYS A 99 4.01 17.64 10.45
CA LYS A 99 5.02 16.93 11.27
C LYS A 99 4.51 16.31 12.58
N SER A 100 3.42 16.83 13.16
CA SER A 100 2.78 16.38 14.40
C SER A 100 1.72 15.28 14.25
N PHE A 101 1.21 15.01 13.05
CA PHE A 101 0.23 13.96 12.75
C PHE A 101 0.68 13.20 11.48
N ASN A 102 1.62 12.26 11.64
CA ASN A 102 2.06 11.41 10.53
C ASN A 102 1.19 10.14 10.49
N ILE A 103 0.28 10.07 9.51
CA ILE A 103 -0.33 8.79 9.13
C ILE A 103 0.63 8.12 8.15
N SER A 104 1.19 6.98 8.54
CA SER A 104 2.03 6.15 7.67
C SER A 104 1.14 5.11 6.99
N LEU A 105 0.80 5.33 5.72
CA LEU A 105 0.19 4.29 4.90
C LEU A 105 1.31 3.40 4.35
N LYS A 106 1.21 2.09 4.64
CA LYS A 106 2.11 1.08 4.10
C LYS A 106 1.46 0.53 2.83
N SER A 107 2.06 0.81 1.69
CA SER A 107 1.68 0.25 0.39
C SER A 107 2.89 -0.43 -0.26
N ASP A 108 2.62 -1.39 -1.13
CA ASP A 108 3.66 -2.10 -1.88
C ASP A 108 4.07 -1.30 -3.11
N VAL A 109 3.09 -0.62 -3.73
CA VAL A 109 3.27 0.26 -4.88
C VAL A 109 2.56 1.58 -4.60
N VAL A 110 3.21 2.68 -4.94
CA VAL A 110 2.59 4.02 -4.98
C VAL A 110 2.61 4.49 -6.41
N LEU A 111 1.46 4.87 -6.94
CA LEU A 111 1.30 5.50 -8.24
C LEU A 111 0.97 6.98 -8.03
N THR A 112 1.58 7.87 -8.82
CA THR A 112 1.35 9.33 -8.74
C THR A 112 1.18 9.89 -10.14
N PHE A 113 0.13 10.66 -10.37
CA PHE A 113 -0.15 11.31 -11.65
C PHE A 113 -0.95 12.59 -11.46
N ASP A 114 -0.87 13.48 -12.44
CA ASP A 114 -1.56 14.76 -12.39
C ASP A 114 -2.75 14.73 -13.37
N LEU A 115 -3.96 14.96 -12.88
CA LEU A 115 -5.19 15.03 -13.70
C LEU A 115 -5.23 16.31 -14.54
N ASP A 116 -4.66 17.38 -13.97
CA ASP A 116 -4.43 18.69 -14.57
C ASP A 116 -3.30 19.40 -13.80
N ALA A 117 -3.05 20.67 -14.12
CA ALA A 117 -1.96 21.46 -13.53
C ALA A 117 -2.04 21.65 -12.01
N THR A 118 -3.19 21.38 -11.39
CA THR A 118 -3.46 21.65 -9.97
C THR A 118 -3.92 20.42 -9.18
N HIS A 119 -4.34 19.35 -9.86
CA HIS A 119 -4.88 18.15 -9.22
C HIS A 119 -3.92 16.97 -9.37
N ARG A 120 -3.13 16.72 -8.32
CA ARG A 120 -2.29 15.53 -8.19
C ARG A 120 -3.04 14.41 -7.49
N GLU A 121 -3.03 13.24 -8.10
CA GLU A 121 -3.56 12.00 -7.55
C GLU A 121 -2.43 11.09 -7.06
N ILE A 122 -2.64 10.47 -5.90
CA ILE A 122 -1.72 9.49 -5.31
C ILE A 122 -2.53 8.24 -4.98
N VAL A 123 -2.18 7.14 -5.63
CA VAL A 123 -2.88 5.86 -5.48
C VAL A 123 -1.95 4.87 -4.80
N SER A 124 -2.39 4.38 -3.64
CA SER A 124 -1.69 3.35 -2.88
C SER A 124 -2.22 1.97 -3.29
N LEU A 125 -1.31 1.11 -3.78
CA LEU A 125 -1.61 -0.23 -4.25
C LEU A 125 -0.85 -1.27 -3.40
N SER A 126 -1.50 -2.39 -3.16
CA SER A 126 -0.93 -3.57 -2.52
C SER A 126 -0.87 -4.73 -3.51
N VAL A 127 0.22 -5.49 -3.46
CA VAL A 127 0.36 -6.73 -4.23
C VAL A 127 -0.31 -7.84 -3.44
N LYS A 128 -1.33 -8.45 -4.04
CA LYS A 128 -2.02 -9.62 -3.46
C LYS A 128 -1.97 -10.78 -4.44
N GLU A 129 -2.08 -11.99 -3.91
CA GLU A 129 -2.16 -13.20 -4.71
C GLU A 129 -3.54 -13.80 -4.52
N VAL A 130 -4.28 -13.93 -5.62
CA VAL A 130 -5.64 -14.49 -5.63
C VAL A 130 -5.65 -15.56 -6.71
N ASN A 131 -6.01 -16.80 -6.35
CA ASN A 131 -6.03 -17.94 -7.27
C ASN A 131 -4.70 -18.13 -8.04
N ASN A 132 -3.56 -18.02 -7.34
CA ASN A 132 -2.20 -18.10 -7.90
C ASN A 132 -1.88 -17.02 -8.96
N LYS A 133 -2.65 -15.93 -8.98
CA LYS A 133 -2.37 -14.76 -9.82
C LYS A 133 -2.05 -13.56 -8.94
N LYS A 134 -0.96 -12.86 -9.27
CA LYS A 134 -0.63 -11.58 -8.65
C LYS A 134 -1.59 -10.51 -9.16
N MET A 135 -2.09 -9.71 -8.24
CA MET A 135 -3.02 -8.61 -8.47
C MET A 135 -2.50 -7.35 -7.80
N LEU A 136 -2.68 -6.21 -8.44
CA LEU A 136 -2.56 -4.91 -7.78
C LEU A 136 -3.92 -4.54 -7.21
N THR A 137 -3.97 -4.17 -5.94
CA THR A 137 -5.25 -3.91 -5.25
C THR A 137 -5.20 -2.58 -4.52
N SER A 138 -6.27 -1.79 -4.65
CA SER A 138 -6.55 -0.61 -3.84
C SER A 138 -7.65 -0.94 -2.82
N GLN A 139 -8.15 0.05 -2.09
CA GLN A 139 -9.34 -0.14 -1.23
C GLN A 139 -10.61 -0.48 -2.02
N LYS A 140 -10.69 -0.06 -3.29
CA LYS A 140 -11.92 -0.13 -4.09
C LYS A 140 -11.77 -0.93 -5.38
N ASP A 141 -10.53 -1.07 -5.84
CA ASP A 141 -10.23 -1.57 -7.18
C ASP A 141 -9.23 -2.71 -7.11
N SER A 142 -9.30 -3.60 -8.08
CA SER A 142 -8.34 -4.69 -8.26
C SER A 142 -7.96 -4.77 -9.72
N PHE A 143 -6.68 -5.01 -9.98
CA PHE A 143 -6.11 -5.03 -11.32
C PHE A 143 -5.37 -6.35 -11.52
N GLU A 144 -5.67 -7.02 -12.62
CA GLU A 144 -5.00 -8.24 -13.07
C GLU A 144 -4.00 -7.90 -14.17
N LYS A 145 -2.88 -8.63 -14.21
CA LYS A 145 -1.87 -8.45 -15.24
C LYS A 145 -2.35 -9.01 -16.58
N GLU A 146 -2.12 -8.28 -17.68
CA GLU A 146 -2.36 -8.75 -19.05
C GLU A 146 -1.36 -9.82 -19.49
#